data_AF-A0AA50HU42-F1
#
_entry.id   AF-A0AA50HU42-F1
#
_cell.length_a   1.000
_cell.length_b   1.000
_cell.length_c   1.000
_cell.angle_alpha   90.00
_cell.angle_beta   90.00
_cell.angle_gamma   90.00
#
_symmetry.space_group_name_H-M   'P 1'
#
loop_
_entity.id
_entity.type
_entity.pdbx_description
1 polymer ?
#
loop_
_entity_poly.entity_id
_entity_poly.type
_entity_poly.pdbx_seq_one_letter_code
_entity_poly.pdbx_strand_id
1 'polypeptide(L)' 'MSFDNVLKFMVEADPQAFVDWLLPNSGDNSWELLNTELNLEPIRADTVFFLQGQGRILHLEF' A
#
# COMPACT_ATOMS: atom_id res chain seq x y z
N MET A 1 4.64 16.87 12.97
CA MET A 1 3.63 15.92 13.47
C MET A 1 4.35 14.59 13.65
N SER A 2 4.32 13.97 14.83
CA SER A 2 4.94 12.66 15.00
C SER A 2 4.15 11.68 14.15
N PHE A 3 4.83 11.01 13.23
CA PHE A 3 4.27 9.79 12.68
C PHE A 3 4.37 8.77 13.81
N ASP A 4 3.26 8.51 14.50
CA ASP A 4 3.22 7.45 15.51
C ASP A 4 3.42 6.06 14.85
N ASN A 5 3.24 5.98 13.52
CA ASN A 5 3.54 4.80 12.72
C ASN A 5 4.58 5.08 11.62
N VAL A 6 5.75 4.41 11.73
CA VAL A 6 6.84 4.44 10.74
C VAL A 6 6.40 3.90 9.38
N LEU A 7 5.52 2.89 9.35
CA LEU A 7 4.97 2.32 8.13
C LEU A 7 4.13 3.35 7.36
N LYS A 8 3.29 4.11 8.08
CA LYS A 8 2.50 5.21 7.48
C LYS A 8 3.41 6.26 6.87
N PHE A 9 4.45 6.67 7.60
CA PHE A 9 5.44 7.60 7.09
C PHE A 9 6.12 7.12 5.81
N MET A 10 6.57 5.86 5.78
CA MET A 10 7.26 5.30 4.62
C MET A 10 6.35 5.24 3.38
N VAL A 11 5.09 4.83 3.57
CA VAL A 11 4.08 4.77 2.51
C VAL A 11 3.76 6.16 1.96
N GLU A 12 3.60 7.16 2.82
CA GLU A 12 3.29 8.54 2.40
C GLU A 12 4.50 9.25 1.79
N ALA A 13 5.72 8.94 2.26
CA ALA A 13 6.94 9.59 1.79
C ALA A 13 7.38 9.12 0.40
N ASP A 14 7.34 7.81 0.13
CA ASP A 14 7.67 7.23 -1.17
C ASP A 14 6.97 5.86 -1.36
N PRO A 15 5.72 5.86 -1.86
CA PRO A 15 4.96 4.63 -2.04
C PRO A 15 5.59 3.69 -3.08
N GLN A 16 6.30 4.21 -4.09
CA GLN A 16 7.01 3.40 -5.09
C GLN A 16 8.13 2.62 -4.41
N ALA A 17 9.00 3.31 -3.69
CA ALA A 17 10.11 2.68 -2.99
C ALA A 17 9.62 1.66 -1.95
N PHE A 18 8.49 1.94 -1.28
CA PHE A 18 7.86 1.00 -0.37
C PHE A 18 7.40 -0.28 -1.07
N VAL A 19 6.67 -0.18 -2.18
CA VAL A 19 6.18 -1.33 -2.96
C VAL A 19 7.37 -2.15 -3.51
N ASP A 20 8.40 -1.48 -4.04
CA ASP A 20 9.58 -2.13 -4.60
C ASP A 20 10.41 -2.87 -3.53
N TRP A 21 10.50 -2.31 -2.32
CA TRP A 21 11.14 -2.95 -1.17
C TRP A 21 10.36 -4.19 -0.71
N LEU A 22 9.02 -4.08 -0.61
CA LEU A 22 8.17 -5.16 -0.11
C LEU A 22 8.06 -6.32 -1.11
N LEU A 23 8.00 -6.01 -2.40
CA LEU A 23 7.77 -6.97 -3.49
C LEU A 23 8.92 -6.91 -4.51
N PRO A 24 10.14 -7.35 -4.12
CA PRO A 24 11.28 -7.33 -5.01
C PRO A 24 11.06 -8.23 -6.22
N ASN A 25 11.49 -7.80 -7.41
CA ASN A 25 11.32 -8.48 -8.69
C ASN A 25 9.86 -8.64 -9.15
N SER A 26 8.94 -7.83 -8.62
CA SER A 26 7.54 -7.91 -9.01
C SER A 26 7.27 -7.37 -10.44
N GLY A 27 8.28 -6.89 -11.16
CA GLY A 27 8.20 -6.39 -12.54
C GLY A 27 7.79 -4.92 -12.60
N ASP A 28 7.65 -4.35 -13.81
CA ASP A 28 6.99 -3.05 -14.06
C ASP A 28 5.52 -3.13 -13.63
N ASN A 29 5.30 -3.22 -12.33
CA ASN A 29 3.98 -3.19 -11.75
C ASN A 29 3.51 -1.75 -11.81
N SER A 30 2.75 -1.44 -12.85
CA SER A 30 1.79 -0.35 -12.77
C SER A 30 0.94 -0.61 -11.52
N TRP A 31 1.14 0.18 -10.48
CA TRP A 31 0.32 0.15 -9.28
C TRP A 31 -0.37 1.50 -9.12
N GLU A 32 -1.50 1.46 -8.43
CA GLU A 32 -2.27 2.64 -8.09
C GLU A 32 -2.54 2.65 -6.59
N LEU A 33 -2.13 3.73 -5.92
CA LEU A 33 -2.48 3.96 -4.52
C LEU A 33 -3.92 4.46 -4.48
N LEU A 34 -4.81 3.63 -3.95
CA LEU A 34 -6.18 4.00 -3.67
C LEU A 34 -6.21 4.63 -2.27
N ASN A 35 -6.35 5.95 -2.21
CA ASN A 35 -6.49 6.69 -0.96
C ASN A 35 -7.91 6.50 -0.39
N THR A 36 -8.23 5.26 -0.03
CA THR A 36 -9.52 4.84 0.50
C THR A 36 -9.29 3.90 1.66
N GLU A 37 -10.03 4.14 2.74
CA GLU A 37 -10.10 3.23 3.88
C GLU A 37 -11.21 2.21 3.65
N LEU A 38 -10.89 0.94 3.86
CA LEU A 38 -11.86 -0.14 3.93
C LEU A 38 -12.25 -0.36 5.39
N ASN A 39 -13.45 0.09 5.75
CA ASN A 39 -13.98 0.04 7.11
C ASN A 39 -15.07 -1.03 7.31
N LEU A 40 -15.30 -1.88 6.30
CA LEU A 40 -16.39 -2.87 6.28
C LEU A 40 -15.86 -4.29 6.51
N GLU A 41 -16.55 -5.08 7.33
CA GLU A 41 -16.26 -6.52 7.46
C GLU A 41 -16.52 -7.25 6.13
N PRO A 42 -15.67 -8.22 5.73
CA PRO A 42 -14.62 -8.87 6.53
C PRO A 42 -13.20 -8.30 6.34
N ILE A 43 -13.01 -7.26 5.53
CA ILE A 43 -11.68 -6.74 5.17
C ILE A 43 -11.54 -5.31 5.67
N ARG A 44 -10.64 -5.12 6.64
CA ARG A 44 -10.19 -3.80 7.08
C ARG A 44 -8.85 -3.44 6.44
N ALA A 45 -8.70 -2.18 6.05
CA ALA A 45 -7.45 -1.63 5.55
C ALA A 45 -7.50 -0.10 5.66
N ASP A 46 -6.44 0.51 6.19
CA ASP A 46 -6.31 1.97 6.18
C ASP A 46 -5.87 2.49 4.80
N THR A 47 -5.21 1.63 4.02
CA THR A 47 -4.75 1.98 2.67
C THR A 47 -4.68 0.76 1.77
N VAL A 48 -4.99 0.97 0.49
CA VAL A 48 -5.06 -0.09 -0.52
C VAL A 48 -4.21 0.28 -1.74
N PHE A 49 -3.33 -0.63 -2.15
CA PHE A 49 -2.60 -0.54 -3.40
C PHE A 49 -3.17 -1.55 -4.39
N PHE A 50 -3.56 -1.06 -5.56
CA PHE A 50 -3.97 -1.91 -6.67
C PHE A 50 -2.76 -2.23 -7.54
N LEU A 51 -2.27 -3.48 -7.48
CA LEU A 51 -1.14 -3.95 -8.27
C LEU A 51 -1.66 -4.43 -9.64
N GLN A 52 -1.74 -3.51 -10.59
CA GLN A 52 -2.31 -3.78 -11.91
C GLN A 52 -1.47 -4.83 -12.65
N GLY A 53 -2.12 -5.65 -13.48
CA GLY A 53 -1.45 -6.73 -14.22
C GLY A 53 -1.20 -8.02 -13.41
N GLN A 54 -1.28 -7.98 -12.08
CA GLN A 54 -1.12 -9.17 -11.24
C GLN A 54 -2.41 -9.72 -10.65
N GLY A 55 -3.52 -8.97 -10.74
CA GLY A 55 -4.79 -9.34 -10.09
C GLY A 55 -4.65 -9.42 -8.56
N ARG A 56 -3.74 -8.61 -7.99
CA ARG A 56 -3.40 -8.58 -6.57
C ARG A 56 -3.73 -7.22 -5.99
N ILE A 57 -4.12 -7.23 -4.73
CA ILE A 57 -4.35 -6.03 -3.93
C ILE A 57 -3.45 -6.14 -2.70
N LEU A 58 -2.74 -5.06 -2.38
CA LEU A 58 -1.95 -4.96 -1.16
C LEU A 58 -2.71 -4.06 -0.17
N HIS A 59 -3.04 -4.62 1.00
CA HIS A 59 -3.71 -3.91 2.09
C HIS A 59 -2.69 -3.58 3.17
N LEU A 60 -2.75 -2.35 3.69
CA LEU A 60 -1.95 -1.92 4.82
C LEU A 60 -2.87 -1.46 5.95
N GLU A 61 -2.54 -1.90 7.17
CA GLU A 61 -3.10 -1.40 8.42
C GLU A 61 -1.99 -0.68 9.18
N PHE A 62 -2.31 0.48 9.76
CA PHE A 62 -1.39 1.32 10.51
C PHE A 62 -1.80 1.45 11.99
#